data_AF-S8EED2-F1
#
_entry.id   AF-S8EED2-F1
#
_cell.length_a   1.000
_cell.length_b   1.000
_cell.length_c   1.000
_cell.angle_alpha   90.00
_cell.angle_beta   90.00
_cell.angle_gamma   90.00
#
_symmetry.space_group_name_H-M   'P 1'
#
loop_
_entity.id
_entity.type
_entity.pdbx_description
1 polymer ?
#
loop_
_entity_poly.entity_id
_entity_poly.type
_entity_poly.pdbx_seq_one_letter_code
_entity_poly.pdbx_strand_id
1 'polypeptide(L)'
;MRLLALSFLTLPFFASAATDEQITMQGPFTHESGPYTPQTHSQPSLADLLTIESSASIYYSYARETELSSLFSDERAHLTLLVPTNKAIMALARKPHEGSAPVKGGVITDAEFDALSKENVLHWVSAHIIPESPISLTSSEPYDTMLREKQVTFKQVDSDESTPEWSRVRLQEDVRLIAMKEASNGVLYMIDGTVKLD
;
A
#
# COMPACT_ATOMS: atom_id res chain seq x y z
N MET A 1 -33.79 -8.07 -61.14
CA MET A 1 -32.75 -7.40 -61.97
C MET A 1 -31.77 -6.75 -61.00
N ARG A 2 -30.67 -7.41 -60.64
CA ARG A 2 -29.32 -7.40 -61.26
C ARG A 2 -28.66 -6.02 -61.33
N LEU A 3 -27.58 -5.87 -60.54
CA LEU A 3 -26.26 -5.20 -60.75
C LEU A 3 -25.85 -4.50 -59.44
N LEU A 4 -25.02 -5.07 -58.54
CA LEU A 4 -23.60 -5.47 -58.63
C LEU A 4 -22.67 -4.29 -58.92
N ALA A 5 -22.04 -3.76 -57.86
CA ALA A 5 -20.75 -3.07 -57.93
C ALA A 5 -20.01 -3.32 -56.60
N LEU A 6 -19.14 -4.34 -56.63
CA LEU A 6 -18.05 -4.57 -55.69
C LEU A 6 -17.04 -3.42 -55.80
N SER A 7 -16.51 -2.94 -54.68
CA SER A 7 -15.17 -2.34 -54.67
C SER A 7 -14.47 -2.74 -53.36
N PHE A 8 -13.66 -3.78 -53.49
CA PHE A 8 -12.60 -4.14 -52.55
C PHE A 8 -11.46 -3.13 -52.71
N LEU A 9 -11.09 -2.46 -51.64
CA LEU A 9 -9.80 -1.76 -51.53
C LEU A 9 -9.04 -2.40 -50.37
N THR A 10 -8.28 -3.43 -50.72
CA THR A 10 -7.24 -4.04 -49.88
C THR A 10 -6.03 -3.11 -49.87
N LEU A 11 -5.71 -2.53 -48.71
CA LEU A 11 -4.43 -1.85 -48.50
C LEU A 11 -3.36 -2.88 -48.11
N PRO A 12 -2.18 -2.90 -48.79
CA PRO A 12 -1.11 -3.82 -48.48
C PRO A 12 -0.30 -3.36 -47.26
N PHE A 13 0.16 -4.37 -46.53
CA PHE A 13 1.10 -4.34 -45.41
C PHE A 13 2.32 -3.45 -45.64
N PHE A 14 2.59 -2.54 -44.71
CA PHE A 14 3.94 -2.12 -44.34
C PHE A 14 3.98 -1.84 -42.83
N ALA A 15 4.00 -2.92 -42.03
CA ALA A 15 4.48 -2.85 -40.65
C ALA A 15 5.89 -3.46 -40.64
N SER A 16 6.90 -2.66 -40.97
CA SER A 16 8.28 -2.97 -40.64
C SER A 16 8.44 -2.69 -39.15
N ALA A 17 8.18 -3.67 -38.29
CA ALA A 17 8.60 -3.60 -36.91
C ALA A 17 10.14 -3.64 -36.91
N ALA A 18 10.76 -2.50 -36.57
CA ALA A 18 12.16 -2.48 -36.24
C ALA A 18 12.36 -3.42 -35.06
N THR A 19 12.97 -4.58 -35.31
CA THR A 19 13.65 -5.36 -34.28
C THR A 19 14.83 -4.52 -33.84
N ASP A 20 14.56 -3.56 -32.96
CA ASP A 20 15.61 -2.86 -32.24
C ASP A 20 16.33 -3.92 -31.44
N GLU A 21 17.63 -4.01 -31.69
CA GLU A 21 18.52 -5.01 -31.15
C GLU A 21 18.36 -5.03 -29.63
N GLN A 22 17.83 -6.14 -29.09
CA GLN A 22 17.95 -6.37 -27.66
C GLN A 22 19.43 -6.61 -27.38
N ILE A 23 20.16 -5.54 -27.11
CA ILE A 23 21.56 -5.60 -26.68
C ILE A 23 21.54 -6.23 -25.29
N THR A 24 21.87 -7.52 -25.24
CA THR A 24 22.23 -8.18 -23.99
C THR A 24 23.40 -7.41 -23.40
N MET A 25 23.19 -6.70 -22.29
CA MET A 25 24.28 -6.10 -21.53
C MET A 25 25.18 -7.20 -20.97
N GLN A 26 26.19 -7.62 -21.73
CA GLN A 26 27.32 -8.38 -21.21
C GLN A 26 28.20 -7.40 -20.43
N GLY A 27 27.83 -7.16 -19.17
CA GLY A 27 28.66 -6.40 -18.24
C GLY A 27 29.98 -7.14 -17.95
N PRO A 28 31.11 -6.43 -17.77
CA PRO A 28 32.40 -7.02 -17.48
C PRO A 28 32.49 -7.34 -15.98
N PHE A 29 31.69 -8.29 -15.51
CA PHE A 29 31.77 -8.80 -14.14
C PHE A 29 31.67 -10.32 -14.17
N THR A 30 32.78 -10.97 -14.48
CA THR A 30 33.01 -12.37 -14.12
C THR A 30 33.25 -12.45 -12.62
N HIS A 31 32.17 -12.41 -11.84
CA HIS A 31 32.14 -12.89 -10.46
C HIS A 31 30.98 -13.89 -10.35
N GLU A 32 31.33 -15.17 -10.15
CA GLU A 32 30.50 -16.32 -9.79
C GLU A 32 29.00 -16.24 -10.12
N SER A 33 28.64 -16.49 -11.38
CA SER A 33 27.26 -16.80 -11.77
C SER A 33 26.96 -18.28 -11.52
N GLY A 34 26.66 -18.62 -10.27
CA GLY A 34 25.84 -19.80 -9.99
C GLY A 34 24.49 -19.68 -10.72
N PRO A 35 23.78 -20.79 -11.02
CA PRO A 35 22.46 -20.72 -11.63
C PRO A 35 21.54 -19.83 -10.78
N TYR A 36 20.96 -18.79 -11.39
CA TYR A 36 19.97 -17.94 -10.72
C TYR A 36 18.83 -18.83 -10.24
N THR A 37 18.69 -18.94 -8.93
CA THR A 37 17.59 -19.67 -8.31
C THR A 37 16.68 -18.62 -7.71
N PRO A 38 15.46 -18.42 -8.23
CA PRO A 38 14.52 -17.47 -7.66
C PRO A 38 14.29 -17.80 -6.19
N GLN A 39 14.34 -16.79 -5.31
CA GLN A 39 13.85 -16.95 -3.95
C GLN A 39 12.34 -17.10 -4.02
N THR A 40 11.84 -18.27 -3.64
CA THR A 40 10.40 -18.56 -3.60
C THR A 40 9.98 -18.68 -2.14
N HIS A 41 9.08 -17.79 -1.72
CA HIS A 41 8.38 -17.93 -0.45
C HIS A 41 7.01 -18.54 -0.72
N SER A 42 6.54 -19.41 0.18
CA SER A 42 5.20 -20.01 0.07
C SER A 42 4.07 -18.97 0.23
N GLN A 43 4.38 -17.82 0.81
CA GLN A 43 3.46 -16.72 1.07
C GLN A 43 4.19 -15.38 0.83
N PRO A 44 3.53 -14.40 0.19
CA PRO A 44 4.11 -13.06 -0.01
C PRO A 44 4.37 -12.34 1.32
N SER A 45 5.39 -11.49 1.35
CA SER A 45 5.61 -10.55 2.45
C SER A 45 4.59 -9.40 2.43
N LEU A 46 4.53 -8.59 3.49
CA LEU A 46 3.73 -7.36 3.52
C LEU A 46 4.12 -6.41 2.38
N ALA A 47 5.43 -6.30 2.07
CA ALA A 47 5.91 -5.50 0.94
C ALA A 47 5.40 -6.02 -0.41
N ASP A 48 5.39 -7.34 -0.61
CA ASP A 48 4.86 -7.96 -1.81
C ASP A 48 3.35 -7.70 -1.94
N LEU A 49 2.59 -7.88 -0.85
CA LEU A 49 1.16 -7.61 -0.81
C LEU A 49 0.84 -6.15 -1.16
N LEU A 50 1.57 -5.19 -0.58
CA LEU A 50 1.41 -3.77 -0.87
C LEU A 50 1.77 -3.42 -2.33
N THR A 51 2.70 -4.16 -2.92
CA THR A 51 3.10 -3.96 -4.33
C THR A 51 2.02 -4.43 -5.31
N ILE A 52 1.35 -5.55 -5.02
CA ILE A 52 0.32 -6.11 -5.91
C ILE A 52 -1.07 -5.51 -5.66
N GLU A 53 -1.32 -4.94 -4.48
CA GLU A 53 -2.63 -4.39 -4.12
C GLU A 53 -2.84 -3.00 -4.72
N SER A 54 -3.37 -2.97 -5.95
CA SER A 54 -3.62 -1.71 -6.69
C SER A 54 -4.50 -0.72 -5.92
N SER A 55 -5.43 -1.20 -5.09
CA SER A 55 -6.32 -0.33 -4.31
C SER A 55 -5.63 0.32 -3.10
N ALA A 56 -4.41 -0.10 -2.76
CA ALA A 56 -3.57 0.44 -1.69
C ALA A 56 -2.37 1.25 -2.22
N SER A 57 -2.27 1.46 -3.54
CA SER A 57 -1.06 2.01 -4.17
C SER A 57 -0.66 3.39 -3.63
N ILE A 58 -1.62 4.27 -3.30
CA ILE A 58 -1.31 5.59 -2.73
C ILE A 58 -0.73 5.47 -1.33
N TYR A 59 -1.28 4.58 -0.49
CA TYR A 59 -0.70 4.31 0.84
C TYR A 59 0.73 3.80 0.69
N TYR A 60 0.94 2.84 -0.21
CA TYR A 60 2.26 2.26 -0.38
C TYR A 60 3.28 3.27 -0.94
N SER A 61 2.86 4.18 -1.83
CA SER A 61 3.71 5.30 -2.27
C SER A 61 4.24 6.12 -1.08
N TYR A 62 3.37 6.50 -0.14
CA TYR A 62 3.80 7.21 1.07
C TYR A 62 4.69 6.35 1.94
N ALA A 63 4.31 5.11 2.20
CA ALA A 63 5.06 4.25 3.11
C ALA A 63 6.48 3.94 2.61
N ARG A 64 6.66 3.81 1.28
CA ARG A 64 7.98 3.61 0.64
C ARG A 64 8.93 4.80 0.76
N GLU A 65 8.40 6.00 0.98
CA GLU A 65 9.22 7.20 1.21
C GLU A 65 9.74 7.28 2.66
N THR A 66 9.32 6.35 3.52
CA THR A 66 9.74 6.27 4.93
C THR A 66 10.72 5.12 5.16
N GLU A 67 11.51 5.23 6.23
CA GLU A 67 12.41 4.15 6.68
C GLU A 67 11.64 2.88 7.14
N LEU A 68 10.35 3.02 7.48
CA LEU A 68 9.48 1.92 7.89
C LEU A 68 9.24 0.90 6.78
N SER A 69 9.41 1.29 5.52
CA SER A 69 9.26 0.39 4.38
C SER A 69 10.16 -0.85 4.45
N SER A 70 11.33 -0.73 5.07
CA SER A 70 12.24 -1.86 5.30
C SER A 70 11.62 -2.95 6.18
N LEU A 71 10.76 -2.58 7.12
CA LEU A 71 10.09 -3.52 8.03
C LEU A 71 9.04 -4.38 7.31
N PHE A 72 8.50 -3.92 6.18
CA PHE A 72 7.49 -4.68 5.43
C PHE A 72 8.06 -5.91 4.73
N SER A 73 9.38 -5.98 4.56
CA SER A 73 10.09 -7.17 4.05
C SER A 73 10.81 -7.94 5.16
N ASP A 74 10.87 -7.42 6.38
CA ASP A 74 11.52 -8.10 7.51
C ASP A 74 10.61 -9.20 8.06
N GLU A 75 11.07 -10.45 7.96
CA GLU A 75 10.36 -11.63 8.45
C GLU A 75 10.10 -11.62 9.95
N ARG A 76 10.90 -10.85 10.73
CA ARG A 76 10.80 -10.78 12.18
C ARG A 76 9.94 -9.63 12.69
N ALA A 77 9.51 -8.71 11.81
CA ALA A 77 8.80 -7.51 12.23
C ALA A 77 7.38 -7.82 12.75
N HIS A 78 6.73 -8.85 12.21
CA HIS A 78 5.39 -9.31 12.63
C HIS A 78 4.40 -8.15 12.84
N LEU A 79 4.11 -7.42 11.77
CA LEU A 79 3.31 -6.20 11.82
C LEU A 79 1.85 -6.45 11.44
N THR A 80 0.93 -5.69 12.03
CA THR A 80 -0.42 -5.53 11.51
C THR A 80 -0.54 -4.19 10.79
N LEU A 81 -0.88 -4.21 9.50
CA LEU A 81 -1.07 -3.02 8.68
C LEU A 81 -2.55 -2.70 8.52
N LEU A 82 -2.94 -1.46 8.84
CA LEU A 82 -4.27 -0.91 8.58
C LEU A 82 -4.21 -0.06 7.32
N VAL A 83 -4.43 -0.67 6.16
CA VAL A 83 -4.12 -0.07 4.87
C VAL A 83 -5.33 0.62 4.26
N PRO A 84 -5.37 1.97 4.20
CA PRO A 84 -6.46 2.69 3.59
C PRO A 84 -6.49 2.50 2.09
N THR A 85 -7.70 2.35 1.55
CA THR A 85 -7.90 2.37 0.09
C THR A 85 -7.52 3.73 -0.50
N ASN A 86 -7.16 3.75 -1.78
CA ASN A 86 -6.94 4.96 -2.56
C ASN A 86 -8.13 5.92 -2.45
N LYS A 87 -9.35 5.39 -2.48
CA LYS A 87 -10.59 6.17 -2.30
C LYS A 87 -10.63 6.87 -0.93
N ALA A 88 -10.28 6.16 0.13
CA ALA A 88 -10.25 6.72 1.49
C ALA A 88 -9.22 7.87 1.60
N ILE A 89 -8.01 7.68 1.06
CA ILE A 89 -6.97 8.72 1.06
C ILE A 89 -7.38 9.92 0.18
N MET A 90 -8.00 9.67 -0.96
CA MET A 90 -8.49 10.73 -1.84
C MET A 90 -9.57 11.59 -1.18
N ALA A 91 -10.38 11.00 -0.29
CA ALA A 91 -11.43 11.68 0.47
C ALA A 91 -10.92 12.53 1.64
N LEU A 92 -9.64 12.44 2.01
CA LEU A 92 -9.06 13.30 3.04
C LEU A 92 -9.11 14.76 2.61
N ALA A 93 -9.53 15.63 3.55
CA ALA A 93 -9.55 17.07 3.36
C ALA A 93 -8.16 17.67 3.14
N ARG A 94 -7.13 17.07 3.75
CA ARG A 94 -5.71 17.41 3.59
C ARG A 94 -4.92 16.17 3.27
N LYS A 95 -3.88 16.30 2.44
CA LYS A 95 -3.04 15.15 2.08
C LYS A 95 -2.05 14.83 3.20
N PRO A 96 -1.59 13.56 3.34
CA PRO A 96 -0.69 13.17 4.42
C PRO A 96 0.55 14.05 4.59
N HIS A 97 1.16 14.49 3.48
CA HIS A 97 2.34 15.36 3.48
C HIS A 97 2.06 16.81 3.93
N GLU A 98 0.80 17.26 3.91
CA GLU A 98 0.44 18.63 4.28
C GLU A 98 0.33 18.83 5.80
N GLY A 99 0.21 17.74 6.58
CA GLY A 99 0.05 17.78 8.04
C GLY A 99 -1.29 18.33 8.53
N SER A 100 -1.50 18.33 9.85
CA SER A 100 -2.75 18.75 10.50
C SER A 100 -2.87 20.27 10.67
N ALA A 101 -1.77 20.98 10.96
CA ALA A 101 -1.78 22.43 11.17
C ALA A 101 -1.49 23.24 9.88
N PRO A 102 -2.09 24.42 9.68
CA PRO A 102 -1.57 25.37 8.69
C PRO A 102 -0.18 25.83 9.15
N VAL A 103 0.79 25.86 8.24
CA VAL A 103 2.12 26.44 8.49
C VAL A 103 1.89 27.85 9.02
N LYS A 104 2.19 28.08 10.31
CA LYS A 104 1.96 29.38 10.95
C LYS A 104 2.72 30.43 10.14
N GLY A 105 1.96 31.39 9.59
CA GLY A 105 2.38 32.38 8.59
C GLY A 105 3.84 32.80 8.68
N GLY A 106 4.64 32.19 7.81
CA GLY A 106 6.05 32.47 7.59
C GLY A 106 6.43 31.87 6.24
N VAL A 107 7.22 32.60 5.45
CA VAL A 107 7.83 32.04 4.23
C VAL A 107 8.90 31.06 4.70
N ILE A 108 8.59 29.77 4.64
CA ILE A 108 9.58 28.70 4.83
C ILE A 108 10.33 28.47 3.52
N THR A 109 11.55 27.95 3.63
CA THR A 109 12.33 27.53 2.47
C THR A 109 11.80 26.21 1.90
N ASP A 110 12.12 25.93 0.63
CA ASP A 110 11.75 24.66 -0.01
C ASP A 110 12.31 23.44 0.75
N ALA A 111 13.51 23.57 1.33
CA ALA A 111 14.15 22.51 2.11
C ALA A 111 13.42 22.23 3.43
N GLU A 112 12.95 23.28 4.12
CA GLU A 112 12.14 23.14 5.34
C GLU A 112 10.77 22.54 5.02
N PHE A 113 10.16 22.92 3.90
CA PHE A 113 8.90 22.33 3.44
C PHE A 113 9.06 20.83 3.12
N ASP A 114 10.13 20.45 2.42
CA ASP A 114 10.42 19.03 2.13
C ASP A 114 10.65 18.20 3.41
N ALA A 115 11.38 18.74 4.38
CA ALA A 115 11.60 18.09 5.67
C ALA A 115 10.28 17.89 6.43
N LEU A 116 9.45 18.94 6.52
CA LEU A 116 8.14 18.87 7.16
C LEU A 116 7.19 17.90 6.45
N SER A 117 7.21 17.88 5.12
CA SER A 117 6.45 16.94 4.29
C SER A 117 6.80 15.50 4.63
N LYS A 118 8.10 15.17 4.69
CA LYS A 118 8.58 13.82 5.06
C LYS A 118 8.20 13.43 6.48
N GLU A 119 8.31 14.35 7.44
CA GLU A 119 7.90 14.12 8.83
C GLU A 119 6.39 13.84 8.93
N ASN A 120 5.57 14.62 8.22
CA ASN A 120 4.12 14.41 8.19
C ASN A 120 3.75 13.05 7.59
N VAL A 121 4.42 12.66 6.50
CA VAL A 121 4.24 11.33 5.88
C VAL A 121 4.62 10.22 6.86
N LEU A 122 5.78 10.32 7.52
CA LEU A 122 6.21 9.35 8.52
C LEU A 122 5.20 9.22 9.66
N HIS A 123 4.75 10.33 10.23
CA HIS A 123 3.74 10.32 11.29
C HIS A 123 2.43 9.67 10.83
N TRP A 124 1.94 10.03 9.65
CA TRP A 124 0.69 9.49 9.12
C TRP A 124 0.80 7.99 8.83
N VAL A 125 1.90 7.52 8.23
CA VAL A 125 2.14 6.08 7.99
C VAL A 125 2.25 5.33 9.31
N SER A 126 2.96 5.87 10.30
CA SER A 126 3.17 5.22 11.60
C SER A 126 1.86 4.95 12.34
N ALA A 127 0.85 5.82 12.20
CA ALA A 127 -0.47 5.63 12.80
C ALA A 127 -1.24 4.43 12.22
N HIS A 128 -0.85 3.92 11.05
CA HIS A 128 -1.50 2.80 10.37
C HIS A 128 -0.81 1.46 10.61
N ILE A 129 0.20 1.41 11.49
CA ILE A 129 0.99 0.21 11.77
C ILE A 129 0.88 -0.12 13.24
N ILE A 130 0.44 -1.33 13.55
CA ILE A 130 0.50 -1.91 14.90
C ILE A 130 1.73 -2.84 14.93
N PRO A 131 2.69 -2.64 15.85
CA PRO A 131 3.93 -3.42 15.92
C PRO A 131 3.73 -4.79 16.60
N GLU A 132 2.61 -5.45 16.27
CA GLU A 132 2.22 -6.76 16.78
C GLU A 132 1.33 -7.45 15.72
N SER A 133 1.55 -8.75 15.53
CA SER A 133 0.72 -9.61 14.68
C SER A 133 0.89 -11.08 15.09
N PRO A 134 -0.19 -11.88 15.08
CA PRO A 134 -1.58 -11.47 14.84
C PRO A 134 -2.19 -10.72 16.03
N ILE A 135 -3.15 -9.85 15.77
CA ILE A 135 -3.97 -9.18 16.80
C ILE A 135 -5.39 -9.76 16.84
N SER A 136 -6.09 -9.58 17.95
CA SER A 136 -7.52 -9.89 18.08
C SER A 136 -8.35 -8.63 17.85
N LEU A 137 -9.23 -8.64 16.85
CA LEU A 137 -10.09 -7.49 16.54
C LEU A 137 -11.32 -7.40 17.45
N THR A 138 -11.54 -8.43 18.26
CA THR A 138 -12.62 -8.55 19.26
C THR A 138 -12.15 -8.24 20.68
N SER A 139 -10.86 -7.93 20.86
CA SER A 139 -10.32 -7.43 22.12
C SER A 139 -10.99 -6.11 22.53
N SER A 140 -11.26 -5.94 23.83
CA SER A 140 -11.71 -4.67 24.40
C SER A 140 -10.59 -3.64 24.53
N GLU A 141 -9.34 -4.11 24.57
CA GLU A 141 -8.18 -3.26 24.80
C GLU A 141 -7.73 -2.58 23.51
N PRO A 142 -7.29 -1.31 23.60
CA PRO A 142 -6.67 -0.62 22.48
C PRO A 142 -5.30 -1.22 22.11
N TYR A 143 -4.93 -1.08 20.83
CA TYR A 143 -3.61 -1.42 20.33
C TYR A 143 -2.78 -0.15 20.11
N ASP A 144 -1.57 -0.13 20.65
CA ASP A 144 -0.59 0.91 20.33
C ASP A 144 -0.17 0.79 18.85
N THR A 145 -0.04 1.94 18.19
CA THR A 145 0.52 2.03 16.84
C THR A 145 2.01 2.40 16.92
N MET A 146 2.70 2.37 15.79
CA MET A 146 4.08 2.88 15.71
C MET A 146 4.16 4.40 15.88
N LEU A 147 3.04 5.12 15.73
CA LEU A 147 2.97 6.52 16.13
C LEU A 147 2.82 6.60 17.66
N ARG A 148 3.79 7.23 18.33
CA ARG A 148 3.79 7.37 19.78
C ARG A 148 2.47 7.99 20.27
N GLU A 149 1.96 7.44 21.38
CA GLU A 149 0.72 7.87 22.03
C GLU A 149 -0.55 7.69 21.18
N LYS A 150 -0.42 7.14 19.96
CA LYS A 150 -1.57 6.82 19.12
C LYS A 150 -1.96 5.37 19.28
N GLN A 151 -3.21 5.19 19.71
CA GLN A 151 -3.87 3.90 19.83
C GLN A 151 -5.04 3.77 18.87
N VAL A 152 -5.38 2.52 18.55
CA VAL A 152 -6.55 2.17 17.75
C VAL A 152 -7.40 1.11 18.47
N THR A 153 -8.71 1.21 18.29
CA THR A 153 -9.68 0.28 18.87
C THR A 153 -10.56 -0.29 17.78
N PHE A 154 -11.01 -1.53 18.01
CA PHE A 154 -11.95 -2.23 17.16
C PHE A 154 -13.24 -2.46 17.93
N LYS A 155 -14.35 -2.02 17.36
CA LYS A 155 -15.68 -2.19 17.95
C LYS A 155 -16.44 -3.24 17.17
N GLN A 156 -16.86 -4.30 17.85
CA GLN A 156 -17.77 -5.28 17.27
C GLN A 156 -19.12 -4.61 16.96
N VAL A 157 -19.59 -4.78 15.73
CA VAL A 157 -20.87 -4.27 15.22
C VAL A 157 -21.79 -5.38 14.74
N ASP A 158 -21.27 -6.61 14.61
CA ASP A 158 -22.04 -7.79 14.26
C ASP A 158 -21.63 -8.97 15.16
N SER A 159 -22.61 -9.74 15.62
CA SER A 159 -22.43 -10.93 16.46
C SER A 159 -22.43 -12.24 15.68
N ASP A 160 -22.70 -12.23 14.37
CA ASP A 160 -22.76 -13.45 13.55
C ASP A 160 -21.38 -14.07 13.34
N GLU A 161 -21.02 -15.07 14.16
CA GLU A 161 -19.75 -15.80 14.10
C GLU A 161 -19.55 -16.63 12.82
N SER A 162 -20.55 -16.74 11.95
CA SER A 162 -20.37 -17.41 10.64
C SER A 162 -19.57 -16.57 9.64
N THR A 163 -19.41 -15.27 9.90
CA THR A 163 -18.66 -14.34 9.04
C THR A 163 -17.27 -14.02 9.62
N PRO A 164 -16.28 -13.68 8.75
CA PRO A 164 -14.92 -13.39 9.22
C PRO A 164 -14.87 -12.24 10.23
N GLU A 165 -14.01 -12.35 11.25
CA GLU A 165 -13.89 -11.37 12.34
C GLU A 165 -13.77 -9.92 11.85
N TRP A 166 -12.89 -9.67 10.86
CA TRP A 166 -12.67 -8.34 10.30
C TRP A 166 -13.93 -7.70 9.72
N SER A 167 -14.87 -8.50 9.20
CA SER A 167 -16.12 -7.97 8.61
C SER A 167 -17.12 -7.49 9.66
N ARG A 168 -16.98 -8.00 10.89
CA ARG A 168 -17.89 -7.79 12.04
C ARG A 168 -17.46 -6.65 12.95
N VAL A 169 -16.35 -5.98 12.65
CA VAL A 169 -15.80 -4.90 13.48
C VAL A 169 -15.70 -3.58 12.71
N ARG A 170 -15.56 -2.50 13.45
CA ARG A 170 -15.22 -1.16 12.95
C ARG A 170 -14.00 -0.62 13.68
N LEU A 171 -13.05 -0.11 12.92
CA LEU A 171 -11.90 0.62 13.42
C LEU A 171 -12.33 2.05 13.79
N GLN A 172 -11.93 2.53 14.97
CA GLN A 172 -12.20 3.91 15.43
C GLN A 172 -13.66 4.36 15.18
N GLU A 173 -14.59 3.52 15.63
CA GLU A 173 -16.06 3.66 15.57
C GLU A 173 -16.71 3.34 14.22
N ASP A 174 -16.22 3.91 13.12
CA ASP A 174 -16.95 3.91 11.84
C ASP A 174 -16.20 3.33 10.63
N VAL A 175 -14.88 3.17 10.72
CA VAL A 175 -14.08 2.70 9.59
C VAL A 175 -14.26 1.18 9.40
N ARG A 176 -14.63 0.76 8.19
CA ARG A 176 -14.83 -0.67 7.88
C ARG A 176 -13.53 -1.30 7.42
N LEU A 177 -13.26 -2.49 7.94
CA LEU A 177 -12.30 -3.39 7.35
C LEU A 177 -13.01 -4.12 6.21
N ILE A 178 -12.47 -4.01 5.00
CA ILE A 178 -13.10 -4.52 3.77
C ILE A 178 -12.42 -5.78 3.23
N ALA A 179 -11.20 -6.06 3.67
CA ALA A 179 -10.49 -7.30 3.38
C ALA A 179 -9.41 -7.55 4.43
N MET A 180 -9.00 -8.81 4.54
CA MET A 180 -7.83 -9.25 5.30
C MET A 180 -6.94 -10.09 4.39
N LYS A 181 -5.62 -9.88 4.48
CA LYS A 181 -4.61 -10.64 3.77
C LYS A 181 -3.50 -11.03 4.73
N GLU A 182 -3.22 -12.31 4.81
CA GLU A 182 -2.08 -12.81 5.57
C GLU A 182 -0.81 -12.73 4.73
N ALA A 183 0.25 -12.20 5.31
CA ALA A 183 1.61 -12.23 4.78
C ALA A 183 2.48 -13.20 5.58
N SER A 184 3.66 -13.53 5.05
CA SER A 184 4.66 -14.32 5.78
C SER A 184 5.16 -13.63 7.06
N ASN A 185 5.06 -12.30 7.13
CA ASN A 185 5.60 -11.47 8.21
C ASN A 185 4.56 -10.54 8.85
N GLY A 186 3.27 -10.87 8.74
CA GLY A 186 2.21 -10.08 9.37
C GLY A 186 0.84 -10.23 8.74
N VAL A 187 -0.07 -9.31 9.10
CA VAL A 187 -1.44 -9.26 8.56
C VAL A 187 -1.72 -7.86 8.00
N LEU A 188 -2.35 -7.81 6.85
CA LEU A 188 -2.81 -6.57 6.21
C LEU A 188 -4.34 -6.54 6.21
N TYR A 189 -4.92 -5.53 6.86
CA TYR A 189 -6.34 -5.22 6.79
C TYR A 189 -6.55 -4.03 5.87
N MET A 190 -7.33 -4.21 4.81
CA MET A 190 -7.77 -3.09 3.96
C MET A 190 -8.91 -2.35 4.64
N ILE A 191 -8.84 -1.01 4.69
CA ILE A 191 -9.86 -0.17 5.34
C ILE A 191 -10.44 0.88 4.38
N ASP A 192 -11.74 1.19 4.54
CA ASP A 192 -12.46 2.17 3.71
C ASP A 192 -12.45 3.62 4.26
N GLY A 193 -11.68 3.85 5.32
CA GLY A 193 -11.36 5.14 5.92
C GLY A 193 -9.87 5.24 6.22
N THR A 194 -9.46 6.13 7.12
CA THR A 194 -8.07 6.25 7.59
C THR A 194 -8.03 6.28 9.10
N VAL A 195 -6.89 5.93 9.69
CA VAL A 195 -6.65 6.23 11.12
C VAL A 195 -6.63 7.75 11.28
N LYS A 196 -7.49 8.27 12.15
CA LYS A 196 -7.61 9.71 12.43
C LYS A 196 -6.41 10.15 13.25
N LEU A 197 -5.70 11.19 12.83
CA LEU A 197 -4.68 11.88 13.64
C LEU A 197 -5.42 12.99 14.39
N ASP A 198 -5.35 12.98 15.72
CA ASP A 198 -6.12 13.88 16.58
C ASP A 198 -5.53 15.31 16.61
#